data_AF-A0AAJ2JP25-F1
#
_entry.id   AF-A0AAJ2JP25-F1
#
_cell.length_a   1.000
_cell.length_b   1.000
_cell.length_c   1.000
_cell.angle_alpha   90.00
_cell.angle_beta   90.00
_cell.angle_gamma   90.00
#
_symmetry.space_group_name_H-M   'P 1'
#
loop_
_entity.id
_entity.type
_entity.pdbx_description
1 polymer ?
#
loop_
_entity_poly.entity_id
_entity_poly.type
_entity_poly.pdbx_seq_one_letter_code
_entity_poly.pdbx_strand_id
1 'polypeptide(L)' 'MLSNILNKIKENLASYRRVLVIARKPDKEDFIKTVKICIVGMSLIGFVGFIIYSFSILFLS' A
#
# COMPACT_ATOMS: atom_id res chain seq x y z
N MET A 1 -37.49 -13.59 4.12
CA MET A 1 -36.77 -12.29 4.18
C MET A 1 -35.28 -12.47 4.45
N LEU A 2 -34.89 -13.18 5.52
CA LEU A 2 -33.47 -13.49 5.82
C LEU A 2 -32.75 -14.29 4.72
N SER A 3 -33.43 -15.24 4.07
CA SER A 3 -32.87 -16.01 2.94
C SER A 3 -32.47 -15.13 1.75
N ASN A 4 -33.25 -14.09 1.42
CA ASN A 4 -32.91 -13.17 0.33
C ASN A 4 -31.65 -12.34 0.63
N ILE A 5 -31.45 -11.94 1.88
CA ILE A 5 -30.25 -11.18 2.29
C ILE A 5 -29.02 -12.08 2.20
N LEU A 6 -29.10 -13.32 2.68
CA LEU A 6 -28.01 -14.30 2.58
C LEU A 6 -27.63 -14.60 1.13
N ASN A 7 -28.61 -14.78 0.26
CA ASN A 7 -28.36 -14.99 -1.17
C ASN A 7 -27.67 -13.77 -1.81
N LYS A 8 -28.11 -12.55 -1.48
CA LYS A 8 -27.51 -11.30 -1.99
C LYS A 8 -26.05 -11.12 -1.54
N ILE A 9 -25.74 -11.45 -0.28
CA ILE A 9 -24.36 -11.41 0.23
C ILE A 9 -23.49 -12.47 -0.47
N LYS A 10 -24.02 -13.68 -0.67
CA LYS A 10 -23.31 -14.77 -1.33
C LYS A 10 -22.98 -14.44 -2.79
N GLU A 11 -23.91 -13.81 -3.52
CA GLU A 11 -23.68 -13.31 -4.87
C GLU A 11 -22.62 -12.20 -4.90
N ASN A 12 -22.70 -11.23 -3.98
CA ASN A 12 -21.70 -10.16 -3.88
C ASN A 12 -20.30 -10.73 -3.60
N LEU A 13 -20.19 -11.69 -2.67
CA LEU A 13 -18.92 -12.34 -2.35
C LEU A 13 -18.34 -13.12 -3.54
N ALA A 14 -19.20 -13.79 -4.32
CA ALA A 14 -18.80 -14.46 -5.56
C ALA A 14 -18.30 -13.47 -6.62
N SER A 15 -18.92 -12.29 -6.72
CA SER A 15 -18.48 -11.20 -7.60
C SER A 15 -17.12 -10.64 -7.18
N TYR A 16 -16.93 -10.32 -5.89
CA TYR A 16 -15.64 -9.87 -5.37
C TYR A 16 -14.52 -10.89 -5.60
N ARG A 17 -14.81 -12.19 -5.44
CA ARG A 17 -13.83 -13.25 -5.73
C ARG A 17 -13.38 -13.24 -7.18
N ARG A 18 -14.28 -13.00 -8.15
CA ARG A 18 -13.91 -12.89 -9.57
C ARG A 18 -12.99 -11.69 -9.81
N VAL A 19 -13.30 -10.54 -9.23
CA VAL A 19 -12.47 -9.34 -9.32
C VAL A 19 -11.07 -9.58 -8.76
N LEU A 20 -10.96 -10.23 -7.59
CA LEU A 20 -9.68 -10.57 -6.98
C LEU A 20 -8.86 -11.58 -7.81
N VAL A 21 -9.49 -12.49 -8.54
CA VAL A 21 -8.81 -13.43 -9.45
C VAL A 21 -8.34 -12.74 -10.73
N ILE A 22 -9.10 -11.76 -11.22
CA ILE A 22 -8.77 -10.96 -12.40
C ILE A 22 -7.70 -9.90 -12.09
N ALA A 23 -7.62 -9.45 -10.85
CA ALA A 23 -6.56 -8.57 -10.39
C ALA A 23 -5.21 -9.25 -10.64
N ARG A 24 -4.44 -8.69 -11.58
CA ARG A 24 -3.15 -9.23 -11.98
C ARG A 24 -2.21 -9.18 -10.78
N LYS A 25 -1.83 -10.35 -10.26
CA LYS A 25 -0.80 -10.43 -9.24
C LYS A 25 0.47 -9.82 -9.83
N PRO A 26 1.06 -8.77 -9.22
CA PRO A 26 2.26 -8.16 -9.75
C PRO A 26 3.36 -9.23 -9.82
N ASP A 27 4.13 -9.22 -10.91
CA ASP A 27 5.29 -10.09 -11.01
C ASP A 27 6.30 -9.71 -9.91
N LYS A 28 7.11 -10.68 -9.47
CA LYS A 28 8.14 -10.45 -8.45
C LYS A 28 9.11 -9.35 -8.90
N GLU A 29 9.39 -9.26 -10.20
CA GLU A 29 10.28 -8.23 -10.73
C GLU A 29 9.66 -6.83 -10.64
N ASP A 30 8.40 -6.66 -11.03
CA ASP A 30 7.70 -5.38 -10.97
C ASP A 30 7.49 -4.89 -9.53
N PHE A 31 7.23 -5.83 -8.62
CA PHE A 31 7.16 -5.54 -7.20
C PHE A 31 8.50 -5.00 -6.68
N ILE A 32 9.61 -5.67 -6.98
CA ILE A 32 10.94 -5.25 -6.53
C ILE A 32 11.35 -3.91 -7.15
N LYS A 33 11.04 -3.67 -8.42
CA LYS A 33 11.27 -2.37 -9.08
C LYS A 33 10.53 -1.25 -8.35
N THR A 34 9.24 -1.45 -8.10
CA THR A 34 8.39 -0.47 -7.39
C THR A 34 8.90 -0.22 -5.97
N VAL A 35 9.19 -1.28 -5.23
CA VAL A 35 9.71 -1.20 -3.86
C VAL A 35 11.05 -0.46 -3.82
N LYS A 36 11.95 -0.73 -4.77
CA LYS A 36 13.24 0.00 -4.85
C LYS A 36 13.02 1.50 -5.03
N ILE A 37 12.10 1.92 -5.89
CA ILE A 37 11.78 3.33 -6.13
C ILE A 37 11.14 3.95 -4.89
N CYS A 38 10.21 3.26 -4.24
CA CYS A 38 9.59 3.70 -2.99
C CYS A 38 10.61 3.89 -1.87
N ILE A 39 11.54 2.95 -1.71
CA ILE A 39 12.61 3.02 -0.71
C ILE A 39 13.51 4.23 -0.98
N VAL A 40 13.88 4.47 -2.24
CA VAL A 40 14.67 5.65 -2.61
C VAL A 40 13.91 6.94 -2.26
N GLY A 41 12.62 7.03 -2.60
CA GLY A 41 11.79 8.20 -2.27
C GLY A 41 11.63 8.45 -0.77
N MET A 42 11.27 7.40 -0.01
CA MET A 42 11.15 7.49 1.46
C MET A 42 12.48 7.82 2.12
N SER A 43 13.57 7.23 1.66
CA SER A 43 14.90 7.51 2.20
C SER A 43 15.30 8.95 1.94
N LEU A 44 15.03 9.50 0.75
CA LEU A 44 15.38 10.88 0.42
C LEU A 44 14.62 11.87 1.30
N ILE A 45 13.29 11.72 1.37
CA ILE A 45 12.42 12.61 2.16
C ILE A 45 12.74 12.48 3.66
N GLY A 46 12.93 11.24 4.13
CA GLY A 46 13.32 10.97 5.52
C GLY A 46 14.68 11.58 5.87
N PHE A 47 15.65 11.51 4.96
CA PHE A 47 16.98 12.08 5.19
C PHE A 47 16.95 13.62 5.22
N VAL A 48 16.17 14.25 4.35
CA VAL A 48 15.98 15.71 4.38
C VAL A 48 15.32 16.15 5.70
N GLY A 49 14.25 15.48 6.12
CA GLY A 49 13.60 15.76 7.41
C GLY A 49 14.53 15.50 8.59
N PHE A 50 15.33 14.43 8.53
CA PHE A 50 16.33 14.11 9.54
C PHE A 50 17.40 15.20 9.65
N ILE A 51 17.96 15.69 8.54
CA ILE A 51 18.95 16.78 8.55
C ILE A 51 18.36 18.03 9.18
N ILE A 52 17.14 18.43 8.81
CA ILE A 52 16.49 19.62 9.36
C ILE A 52 16.29 19.47 10.88
N TYR A 53 15.80 18.32 11.32
CA TYR A 53 15.60 18.04 12.74
C TYR A 53 16.92 18.02 13.52
N SER A 54 17.94 17.34 12.99
CA SER A 54 19.28 17.27 13.56
C SER A 54 19.96 18.65 13.67
N PHE A 55 19.74 19.53 12.69
CA PHE A 55 20.25 20.91 12.76
C PHE A 55 19.46 21.75 13.76
N SER A 56 18.13 21.61 13.78
CA SER A 56 17.27 22.34 14.72
C SER A 56 17.58 21.97 16.16
N ILE A 57 17.79 20.68 16.46
CA ILE A 57 18.10 20.23 17.82
C ILE A 57 19.50 20.67 18.25
N LEU A 58 20.48 20.65 17.34
CA LEU A 58 21.86 21.10 17.60
C LEU A 58 21.93 22.61 17.88
N PHE A 59 21.12 23.41 17.18
CA PHE A 59 21.12 24.87 17.33
C PHE A 59 20.26 25.35 18.53
N LEU A 60 19.26 24.56 18.93
CA LEU A 60 18.41 24.85 20.09
C LEU A 60 19.04 24.39 21.42
N SER A 61 20.02 23.49 21.37
CA SER A 61 20.82 23.03 22.53
C SER A 61 22.04 23.90 22.74
#